data_AF-A0A7K2NWG1-F1
#
_entry.id   AF-A0A7K2NWG1-F1
#
_cell.length_a   1.000
_cell.length_b   1.000
_cell.length_c   1.000
_cell.angle_alpha   90.00
_cell.angle_beta   90.00
_cell.angle_gamma   90.00
#
_symmetry.space_group_name_H-M   'P 1'
#
loop_
_entity.id
_entity.type
_entity.pdbx_description
1 polymer ?
#
loop_
_entity_poly.entity_id
_entity_poly.type
_entity_poly.pdbx_seq_one_letter_code
_entity_poly.pdbx_strand_id
1 'polypeptide(L)'
;DPSGLSLLASRTAAEAHRLLAEALRGGHGEHAVAPEPTPAQDAVRLAAGDVGPDVLDRLGDGSGRTREALAAAVRAWRLGGGAALSVLEEEWAVEGDTLARARAALESAWEEDERPSLLARANRWTVVGAPHQLRLDRQG
;
A
#
# COMPACT_ATOMS: atom_id res chain seq x y z
N ASP A 1 -5.75 -9.19 27.41
CA ASP A 1 -5.21 -7.83 27.28
C ASP A 1 -6.35 -6.85 26.97
N PRO A 2 -6.87 -6.13 27.97
CA PRO A 2 -8.01 -5.21 27.81
C PRO A 2 -7.75 -4.02 26.87
N SER A 3 -6.53 -3.49 26.84
CA SER A 3 -6.20 -2.33 25.99
C SER A 3 -6.20 -2.72 24.50
N GLY A 4 -5.65 -3.89 24.18
CA GLY A 4 -5.73 -4.46 22.82
C GLY A 4 -7.17 -4.66 22.34
N LEU A 5 -8.06 -5.15 23.21
CA LEU A 5 -9.48 -5.32 22.86
C LEU A 5 -10.20 -3.97 22.66
N SER A 6 -9.93 -2.98 23.51
CA SER A 6 -10.50 -1.64 23.35
C SER A 6 -10.05 -0.98 22.04
N LEU A 7 -8.77 -1.14 21.68
CA LEU A 7 -8.25 -0.69 20.40
C LEU A 7 -8.99 -1.35 19.23
N LEU A 8 -9.11 -2.68 19.23
CA LEU A 8 -9.82 -3.42 18.17
C LEU A 8 -11.26 -2.95 18.06
N ALA A 9 -11.98 -2.81 19.17
CA ALA A 9 -13.35 -2.32 19.17
C ALA A 9 -13.47 -0.91 18.56
N SER A 10 -12.56 0.01 18.93
CA SER A 10 -12.53 1.36 18.35
C SER A 10 -12.22 1.35 16.85
N ARG A 11 -11.27 0.52 16.40
CA ARG A 11 -10.89 0.40 14.99
C ARG A 11 -12.00 -0.22 14.15
N THR A 12 -12.67 -1.24 14.66
CA THR A 12 -13.81 -1.87 14.00
C THR A 12 -14.98 -0.91 13.90
N ALA A 13 -15.27 -0.13 14.95
CA ALA A 13 -16.33 0.88 14.90
C ALA A 13 -16.05 1.98 13.87
N ALA A 14 -14.81 2.49 13.80
CA ALA A 14 -14.41 3.48 12.81
C ALA A 14 -14.51 2.92 11.37
N GLU A 15 -14.10 1.67 11.16
CA GLU A 15 -14.18 1.03 9.83
C GLU A 15 -15.63 0.74 9.43
N ALA A 16 -16.45 0.23 10.33
CA ALA A 16 -17.88 0.01 10.08
C ALA A 16 -18.59 1.33 9.73
N HIS A 17 -18.24 2.42 10.40
CA HIS A 17 -18.76 3.76 10.08
C HIS A 17 -18.34 4.22 8.67
N ARG A 18 -17.06 4.04 8.31
CA ARG A 18 -16.54 4.37 6.97
C ARG A 18 -17.26 3.57 5.87
N LEU A 19 -17.40 2.25 6.07
CA LEU A 19 -18.10 1.35 5.15
C LEU A 19 -19.58 1.74 5.01
N LEU A 20 -20.25 2.05 6.11
CA LEU A 20 -21.64 2.54 6.07
C LEU A 20 -21.76 3.85 5.30
N ALA A 21 -20.87 4.82 5.54
CA ALA A 21 -20.87 6.09 4.82
C ALA A 21 -20.61 5.91 3.31
N GLU A 22 -19.80 4.93 2.93
CA GLU A 22 -19.58 4.54 1.54
C GLU A 22 -20.80 3.87 0.91
N ALA A 23 -21.45 2.95 1.64
CA ALA A 23 -22.66 2.27 1.19
C ALA A 23 -23.84 3.23 0.95
N LEU A 24 -23.89 4.33 1.71
CA LEU A 24 -24.91 5.36 1.58
C LEU A 24 -24.64 6.37 0.46
N ARG A 25 -23.43 6.37 -0.16
CA ARG A 25 -23.14 7.23 -1.30
C ARG A 25 -23.81 6.70 -2.57
N GLY A 26 -24.30 7.63 -3.40
CA GLY A 26 -24.88 7.29 -4.71
C GLY A 26 -23.87 6.55 -5.59
N GLY A 27 -24.34 5.56 -6.36
CA GLY A 27 -23.48 4.74 -7.22
C GLY A 27 -22.75 3.61 -6.49
N HIS A 28 -22.94 3.41 -5.18
CA HIS A 28 -22.29 2.30 -4.45
C HIS A 28 -22.60 0.92 -5.05
N GLY A 29 -23.84 0.70 -5.51
CA GLY A 29 -24.24 -0.57 -6.16
C GLY A 29 -23.51 -0.88 -7.47
N GLU A 30 -22.80 0.10 -8.05
CA GLU A 30 -22.02 -0.06 -9.28
C GLU A 30 -20.54 -0.37 -8.97
N HIS A 31 -20.12 -0.25 -7.71
CA HIS A 31 -18.75 -0.54 -7.28
C HIS A 31 -18.64 -1.97 -6.79
N ALA A 32 -17.61 -2.68 -7.24
CA ALA A 32 -17.30 -4.01 -6.71
C ALA A 32 -16.93 -3.91 -5.23
N VAL A 33 -17.47 -4.82 -4.41
CA VAL A 33 -17.08 -4.95 -3.01
C VAL A 33 -15.61 -5.36 -2.97
N ALA A 34 -14.80 -4.58 -2.24
CA ALA A 34 -13.40 -4.92 -2.05
C ALA A 34 -13.28 -6.27 -1.32
N PRO A 35 -12.31 -7.13 -1.70
CA PRO A 35 -12.09 -8.39 -1.01
C PRO A 35 -11.74 -8.14 0.46
N GLU A 36 -12.09 -9.11 1.31
CA GLU A 36 -11.71 -9.08 2.72
C GLU A 36 -10.18 -9.03 2.84
N PRO A 37 -9.62 -8.09 3.65
CA PRO A 37 -8.18 -8.01 3.81
C PRO A 37 -7.64 -9.28 4.47
N THR A 38 -6.48 -9.74 3.99
CA THR A 38 -5.77 -10.84 4.66
C THR A 38 -5.32 -10.41 6.06
N PRO A 39 -5.04 -11.33 7.00
CA PRO A 39 -4.53 -10.96 8.33
C PRO A 39 -3.27 -10.08 8.27
N ALA A 40 -2.40 -10.31 7.28
CA ALA A 40 -1.20 -9.51 7.07
C ALA A 40 -1.51 -8.09 6.59
N GLN A 41 -2.54 -7.89 5.76
CA GLN A 41 -3.03 -6.57 5.34
C GLN A 41 -3.78 -5.87 6.48
N ASP A 42 -4.57 -6.62 7.26
CA ASP A 42 -5.30 -6.09 8.40
C ASP A 42 -4.35 -5.57 9.49
N ALA A 43 -3.23 -6.26 9.72
CA ALA A 43 -2.18 -5.78 10.62
C ALA A 43 -1.63 -4.40 10.20
N VAL A 44 -1.46 -4.17 8.89
CA VAL A 44 -1.02 -2.88 8.35
C VAL A 44 -2.11 -1.82 8.52
N ARG A 45 -3.37 -2.17 8.24
CA ARG A 45 -4.53 -1.28 8.45
C ARG A 45 -4.64 -0.82 9.90
N LEU A 46 -4.46 -1.75 10.85
CA LEU A 46 -4.46 -1.45 12.29
C LEU A 46 -3.27 -0.59 12.69
N ALA A 47 -2.06 -0.91 12.20
CA ALA A 47 -0.84 -0.15 12.45
C ALA A 47 -0.83 1.25 11.81
N ALA A 48 -1.63 1.48 10.77
CA ALA A 48 -1.78 2.80 10.15
C ALA A 48 -2.53 3.79 11.03
N GLY A 49 -3.28 3.30 12.01
CA GLY A 49 -3.88 4.10 13.06
C GLY A 49 -2.87 4.58 14.11
N ASP A 50 -3.24 5.57 14.90
CA ASP A 50 -2.48 5.95 16.10
C ASP A 50 -2.53 4.80 17.14
N VAL A 51 -1.42 4.09 17.30
CA VAL A 51 -1.27 2.91 18.17
C VAL A 51 0.08 2.97 18.90
N GLY A 52 0.12 2.48 20.13
CA GLY A 52 1.34 2.46 20.94
C GLY A 52 2.41 1.47 20.42
N PRO A 53 3.68 1.63 20.84
CA PRO A 53 4.80 0.82 20.35
C PRO A 53 4.62 -0.67 20.60
N ASP A 54 4.07 -1.08 21.75
CA ASP A 54 3.84 -2.50 22.07
C ASP A 54 2.86 -3.17 21.11
N VAL A 55 1.85 -2.43 20.65
CA VAL A 55 0.89 -2.92 19.66
C VAL A 55 1.55 -3.00 18.29
N LEU A 56 2.36 -2.01 17.90
CA LEU A 56 3.10 -2.04 16.64
C LEU A 56 4.03 -3.25 16.56
N ASP A 57 4.73 -3.58 17.64
CA ASP A 57 5.65 -4.72 17.66
C ASP A 57 4.88 -6.04 17.51
N ARG A 58 3.76 -6.19 18.22
CA ARG A 58 2.87 -7.37 18.07
C ARG A 58 2.28 -7.50 16.67
N LEU A 59 1.90 -6.39 16.04
CA LEU A 59 1.41 -6.38 14.67
C LEU A 59 2.52 -6.73 13.66
N GLY A 60 3.76 -6.28 13.92
CA GLY A 60 4.95 -6.67 13.18
C GLY A 60 5.19 -8.18 13.25
N ASP A 61 5.33 -8.71 14.47
CA ASP A 61 5.55 -10.14 14.73
C ASP A 61 4.44 -11.01 14.14
N GLY A 62 3.17 -10.65 14.40
CA GLY A 62 2.01 -11.40 13.91
C GLY A 62 1.83 -11.36 12.39
N SER A 63 2.45 -10.39 11.71
CA SER A 63 2.42 -10.28 10.25
C SER A 63 3.73 -10.65 9.57
N GLY A 64 4.74 -11.11 10.32
CA GLY A 64 6.05 -11.48 9.80
C GLY A 64 6.88 -10.30 9.29
N ARG A 65 6.61 -9.07 9.75
CA ARG A 65 7.29 -7.85 9.32
C ARG A 65 8.19 -7.31 10.42
N THR A 66 9.39 -6.86 10.04
CA THR A 66 10.19 -6.01 10.93
C THR A 66 9.51 -4.65 11.13
N ARG A 67 9.95 -3.89 12.13
CA ARG A 67 9.41 -2.54 12.39
C ARG A 67 9.59 -1.62 11.17
N GLU A 68 10.70 -1.73 10.45
CA GLU A 68 10.99 -0.95 9.23
C GLU A 68 10.06 -1.37 8.08
N ALA A 69 9.85 -2.68 7.91
CA ALA A 69 8.96 -3.22 6.89
C ALA A 69 7.50 -2.83 7.17
N LEU A 70 7.06 -2.91 8.43
CA LEU A 70 5.73 -2.45 8.85
C LEU A 70 5.57 -0.95 8.62
N ALA A 71 6.57 -0.14 8.93
CA ALA A 71 6.53 1.30 8.68
C ALA A 71 6.43 1.64 7.18
N ALA A 72 7.12 0.90 6.31
CA ALA A 72 6.99 1.04 4.86
C ALA A 72 5.59 0.63 4.37
N ALA A 73 5.06 -0.49 4.87
CA ALA A 73 3.72 -0.97 4.57
C ALA A 73 2.64 0.04 5.01
N VAL A 74 2.77 0.64 6.19
CA VAL A 74 1.86 1.69 6.68
C VAL A 74 1.89 2.93 5.78
N ARG A 75 3.07 3.35 5.32
CA ARG A 75 3.18 4.46 4.36
C ARG A 75 2.48 4.14 3.04
N ALA A 76 2.67 2.94 2.49
CA ALA A 76 1.97 2.50 1.29
C ALA A 76 0.45 2.48 1.51
N TRP A 77 -0.01 1.89 2.61
CA TRP A 77 -1.43 1.83 2.96
C TRP A 77 -2.08 3.22 3.06
N ARG A 78 -1.38 4.20 3.64
CA ARG A 78 -1.90 5.58 3.73
C ARG A 78 -2.03 6.27 2.37
N LEU A 79 -1.23 5.88 1.37
CA LEU A 79 -1.28 6.45 0.03
C LEU A 79 -2.40 5.87 -0.83
N GLY A 80 -2.71 4.57 -0.70
CA GLY A 80 -3.69 3.92 -1.58
C GLY A 80 -4.25 2.60 -1.06
N GLY A 81 -4.28 2.40 0.26
CA GLY A 81 -4.84 1.23 0.92
C GLY A 81 -4.20 -0.08 0.47
N GLY A 82 -5.02 -1.12 0.32
CA GLY A 82 -4.58 -2.45 -0.10
C GLY A 82 -3.91 -2.47 -1.47
N ALA A 83 -4.36 -1.62 -2.41
CA ALA A 83 -3.75 -1.56 -3.74
C ALA A 83 -2.30 -1.05 -3.68
N ALA A 84 -2.06 0.03 -2.94
CA ALA A 84 -0.70 0.55 -2.74
C ALA A 84 0.17 -0.43 -1.91
N LEU A 85 -0.42 -1.15 -0.96
CA LEU A 85 0.29 -2.20 -0.24
C LEU A 85 0.70 -3.36 -1.17
N SER A 86 -0.16 -3.78 -2.09
CA SER A 86 0.20 -4.78 -3.11
C SER A 86 1.30 -4.29 -4.05
N VAL A 87 1.29 -3.01 -4.46
CA VAL A 87 2.39 -2.39 -5.22
C VAL A 87 3.72 -2.45 -4.46
N LEU A 88 3.67 -2.26 -3.14
CA LEU A 88 4.84 -2.45 -2.30
C LEU A 88 5.25 -3.93 -2.28
N GLU A 89 4.38 -4.85 -1.89
CA GLU A 89 4.82 -6.18 -1.46
C GLU A 89 4.99 -7.17 -2.61
N GLU A 90 4.18 -7.06 -3.65
CA GLU A 90 4.14 -8.03 -4.74
C GLU A 90 5.03 -7.64 -5.92
N GLU A 91 5.40 -8.63 -6.71
CA GLU A 91 6.09 -8.46 -7.98
C GLU A 91 5.22 -9.02 -9.10
N TRP A 92 5.13 -8.30 -10.22
CA TRP A 92 4.49 -8.77 -11.44
C TRP A 92 5.19 -8.25 -12.69
N ALA A 93 5.09 -8.99 -13.78
CA ALA A 93 5.55 -8.53 -15.07
C ALA A 93 4.66 -7.36 -15.54
N VAL A 94 5.30 -6.27 -15.95
CA VAL A 94 4.63 -5.12 -16.59
C VAL A 94 5.03 -5.15 -18.06
N GLU A 95 4.05 -5.38 -18.93
CA GLU A 95 4.29 -5.67 -20.34
C GLU A 95 3.39 -4.83 -21.26
N GLY A 96 3.72 -4.84 -22.55
CA GLY A 96 2.94 -4.20 -23.60
C GLY A 96 2.70 -2.72 -23.36
N ASP A 97 1.46 -2.28 -23.61
CA ASP A 97 1.06 -0.88 -23.55
C ASP A 97 1.20 -0.28 -22.14
N THR A 98 1.02 -1.07 -21.09
CA THR A 98 1.21 -0.61 -19.71
C THR A 98 2.66 -0.20 -19.46
N LEU A 99 3.62 -1.01 -19.92
CA LEU A 99 5.03 -0.67 -19.81
C LEU A 99 5.38 0.55 -20.67
N ALA A 100 4.80 0.66 -21.87
CA ALA A 100 5.00 1.80 -22.75
C ALA A 100 4.48 3.10 -22.12
N ARG A 101 3.29 3.08 -21.52
CA ARG A 101 2.72 4.23 -20.80
C ARG A 101 3.56 4.63 -19.59
N ALA A 102 3.97 3.69 -18.76
CA ALA A 102 4.82 3.97 -17.61
C ALA A 102 6.16 4.63 -18.03
N ARG A 103 6.76 4.15 -19.13
CA ARG A 103 7.99 4.74 -19.68
C ARG A 103 7.76 6.15 -20.23
N ALA A 104 6.64 6.37 -20.93
CA ALA A 104 6.28 7.69 -21.44
C ALA A 104 6.01 8.68 -20.29
N ALA A 105 5.33 8.26 -19.23
CA ALA A 105 5.09 9.09 -18.04
C ALA A 105 6.42 9.46 -17.36
N LEU A 106 7.35 8.51 -17.24
CA LEU A 106 8.69 8.77 -16.73
C LEU A 106 9.46 9.76 -17.62
N GLU A 107 9.43 9.58 -18.94
CA GLU A 107 10.08 10.49 -19.88
C GLU A 107 9.51 11.91 -19.79
N SER A 108 8.20 12.05 -19.61
CA SER A 108 7.57 13.38 -19.46
C SER A 108 7.86 14.08 -18.13
N ALA A 109 8.37 13.36 -17.13
CA ALA A 109 8.57 13.89 -15.78
C ALA A 109 9.96 14.52 -15.58
N TRP A 110 10.91 14.29 -16.49
CA TRP A 110 12.27 14.84 -16.44
C TRP A 110 12.67 15.38 -17.80
N GLU A 111 13.49 16.42 -17.79
CA GLU A 111 14.30 16.76 -18.97
C GLU A 111 15.36 15.66 -19.20
N GLU A 112 15.78 15.47 -20.45
CA GLU A 112 16.57 14.31 -20.89
C GLU A 112 17.88 14.10 -20.10
N ASP A 113 18.50 15.19 -19.63
CA ASP A 113 19.76 15.19 -18.88
C ASP A 113 19.59 15.11 -17.35
N GLU A 114 18.36 15.20 -16.82
CA GLU A 114 18.10 15.18 -15.38
C GLU A 114 17.61 13.81 -14.88
N ARG A 115 17.26 12.91 -15.80
CA ARG A 115 16.66 11.63 -15.45
C ARG A 115 17.70 10.66 -14.86
N PRO A 116 17.43 10.06 -13.68
CA PRO A 116 18.30 9.02 -13.14
C PRO A 116 18.28 7.76 -14.01
N SER A 117 19.41 7.07 -14.10
CA SER A 117 19.47 5.74 -14.70
C SER A 117 18.69 4.74 -13.85
N LEU A 118 17.76 3.99 -14.47
CA LEU A 118 16.91 3.01 -13.79
C LEU A 118 17.18 1.59 -14.28
N LEU A 119 17.34 0.65 -13.33
CA LEU A 119 17.31 -0.78 -13.61
C LEU A 119 15.90 -1.33 -13.34
N ALA A 120 15.23 -1.77 -14.41
CA ALA A 120 13.90 -2.35 -14.33
C ALA A 120 13.95 -3.86 -14.08
N ARG A 121 13.18 -4.33 -13.10
CA ARG A 121 12.87 -5.74 -12.85
C ARG A 121 11.40 -5.85 -12.45
N ALA A 122 10.60 -6.58 -13.24
CA ALA A 122 9.15 -6.68 -13.02
C ALA A 122 8.52 -5.27 -12.92
N ASN A 123 7.69 -5.01 -11.93
CA ASN A 123 7.10 -3.71 -11.61
C ASN A 123 8.02 -2.78 -10.80
N ARG A 124 9.32 -3.11 -10.62
CA ARG A 124 10.25 -2.35 -9.77
C ARG A 124 11.37 -1.73 -10.58
N TRP A 125 11.46 -0.41 -10.56
CA TRP A 125 12.50 0.36 -11.25
C TRP A 125 13.42 1.00 -10.22
N THR A 126 14.64 0.50 -10.13
CA THR A 126 15.60 0.90 -9.08
C THR A 126 16.58 1.91 -9.64
N VAL A 127 16.81 3.02 -8.93
CA VAL A 127 17.80 4.01 -9.32
C VAL A 127 19.20 3.42 -9.20
N VAL A 128 19.99 3.52 -10.26
CA VAL A 128 21.39 3.11 -10.26
C VAL A 128 22.18 4.08 -9.37
N GLY A 129 22.89 3.54 -8.38
CA GLY A 129 23.73 4.34 -7.47
C GLY A 129 22.99 5.04 -6.33
N ALA A 130 21.68 4.85 -6.16
CA ALA A 130 20.91 5.42 -5.05
C ALA A 130 19.86 4.44 -4.49
N PRO A 131 19.48 4.50 -3.20
CA PRO A 131 18.54 3.60 -2.57
C PRO A 131 17.06 3.95 -2.86
N HIS A 132 16.77 4.43 -4.06
CA HIS A 132 15.42 4.83 -4.48
C HIS A 132 14.85 3.84 -5.49
N GLN A 133 13.55 3.57 -5.39
CA GLN A 133 12.87 2.65 -6.28
C GLN A 133 11.47 3.18 -6.58
N LEU A 134 11.13 3.24 -7.86
CA LEU A 134 9.77 3.43 -8.35
C LEU A 134 9.11 2.05 -8.47
N ARG A 135 7.85 1.94 -8.03
CA ARG A 135 7.06 0.71 -8.17
C ARG A 135 5.80 1.03 -8.97
N LEU A 136 5.66 0.36 -10.12
CA LEU A 136 4.54 0.53 -11.03
C LEU A 136 3.32 -0.22 -10.48
N ASP A 137 2.15 0.39 -10.64
CA ASP A 137 0.89 -0.28 -10.33
C ASP A 137 0.42 -1.17 -11.51
N ARG A 138 -0.82 -1.65 -11.48
CA ARG A 138 -1.35 -2.50 -12.56
C ARG A 138 -1.68 -1.70 -13.83
N GLN A 139 -1.73 -0.37 -13.74
CA GLN A 139 -2.06 0.55 -14.83
C GLN A 139 -0.85 1.24 -15.44
N GLY A 140 0.31 1.16 -14.78
CA GLY A 140 1.61 1.61 -15.27
C GLY A 140 2.09 2.80 -14.48
#